data_AF-A0A1N6NTU8-F1
#
_entry.id   AF-A0A1N6NTU8-F1
#
_cell.length_a   1.000
_cell.length_b   1.000
_cell.length_c   1.000
_cell.angle_alpha   90.00
_cell.angle_beta   90.00
_cell.angle_gamma   90.00
#
_symmetry.space_group_name_H-M   'P 1'
#
loop_
_entity.id
_entity.type
_entity.pdbx_description
1 polymer ?
#
loop_
_entity_poly.entity_id
_entity_poly.type
_entity_poly.pdbx_seq_one_letter_code
_entity_poly.pdbx_strand_id
1 'polypeptide(L)' 'MSLRSPHPTPADFPREALVQVDTFDHEKGELHFTARVVGPSSESHLRIRTDDGLVFAVPAADCRIIAGEPI' A
#
# COMPACT_ATOMS: atom_id res chain seq x y z
N MET A 1 -9.11 -8.98 26.38
CA MET A 1 -7.86 -9.36 25.70
C MET A 1 -8.04 -9.12 24.21
N SER A 2 -7.65 -7.95 23.70
CA SER A 2 -7.70 -7.66 22.26
C SER A 2 -6.31 -7.90 21.69
N LEU A 3 -6.10 -9.06 21.07
CA LEU A 3 -4.98 -9.27 20.15
C LEU A 3 -5.24 -8.35 18.96
N ARG A 4 -4.78 -7.09 19.06
CA ARG A 4 -4.65 -6.25 17.87
C ARG A 4 -3.47 -6.86 17.11
N SER A 5 -3.77 -7.74 16.15
CA SER A 5 -2.84 -7.95 15.04
C SER A 5 -2.44 -6.56 14.55
N PRO A 6 -1.15 -6.27 14.37
CA PRO A 6 -0.74 -4.98 13.84
C PRO A 6 -1.20 -4.94 12.39
N HIS A 7 -2.44 -4.49 12.15
CA HIS A 7 -2.85 -4.13 10.80
C HIS A 7 -1.95 -2.96 10.39
N PRO A 8 -1.25 -3.06 9.25
CA PRO A 8 -0.47 -1.95 8.75
C PRO A 8 -1.35 -0.73 8.66
N THR A 9 -0.91 0.37 9.26
CA THR A 9 -1.59 1.65 9.15
C THR A 9 -0.92 2.47 8.06
N PRO A 10 -1.63 3.41 7.44
CA PRO A 10 -1.03 4.32 6.47
C PRO A 10 0.21 5.07 6.98
N ALA A 11 0.34 5.24 8.30
CA ALA A 11 1.48 5.89 8.93
C ALA A 11 2.76 5.05 8.87
N ASP A 12 2.66 3.73 8.68
CA ASP A 12 3.81 2.83 8.53
C ASP A 12 4.50 2.95 7.16
N PHE A 13 3.91 3.72 6.24
CA PHE A 13 4.36 3.83 4.86
C PHE A 13 4.89 5.25 4.58
N PRO A 14 6.22 5.42 4.46
CA PRO A 14 6.79 6.71 4.14
C PRO A 14 6.33 7.19 2.76
N ARG A 15 6.18 8.50 2.61
CA ARG A 15 5.94 9.10 1.30
C ARG A 15 7.08 8.73 0.34
N GLU A 16 6.71 8.44 -0.90
CA GLU A 16 7.55 7.95 -1.99
C GLU A 16 8.16 6.56 -1.80
N ALA A 17 7.86 5.87 -0.68
CA ALA A 17 8.28 4.49 -0.48
C ALA A 17 7.73 3.60 -1.60
N LEU A 18 8.58 2.71 -2.11
CA LEU A 18 8.17 1.70 -3.07
C LEU A 18 7.51 0.54 -2.32
N VAL A 19 6.26 0.28 -2.66
CA VAL A 19 5.47 -0.80 -2.08
C VAL A 19 5.07 -1.79 -3.16
N GLN A 20 5.01 -3.05 -2.79
CA GLN A 20 4.23 -4.06 -3.50
C GLN A 20 2.81 -4.04 -2.96
N VAL A 21 1.85 -4.04 -3.86
CA VAL A 21 0.42 -4.09 -3.58
C VAL A 21 -0.08 -5.44 -4.06
N ASP A 22 -0.63 -6.21 -3.13
CA ASP A 22 -1.22 -7.52 -3.35
C ASP A 22 -2.73 -7.41 -3.06
N THR A 23 -3.52 -7.07 -4.08
CA THR A 23 -4.98 -6.82 -3.95
C THR A 23 -5.78 -7.81 -4.78
N PHE A 24 -7.08 -7.93 -4.50
CA PHE A 24 -7.99 -8.74 -5.30
C PHE A 24 -8.99 -7.83 -6.04
N ASP A 25 -9.10 -8.02 -7.35
CA ASP A 25 -10.13 -7.40 -8.19
C ASP A 25 -11.13 -8.46 -8.63
N HIS A 26 -12.43 -8.17 -8.55
CA HIS A 26 -13.46 -9.16 -8.87
C HIS A 26 -13.51 -9.56 -10.35
N GLU A 27 -13.02 -8.71 -11.25
CA GLU A 27 -13.02 -8.99 -12.70
C GLU A 27 -11.71 -9.62 -13.16
N LYS A 28 -10.58 -9.26 -12.53
CA LYS A 28 -9.22 -9.68 -12.92
C LYS A 28 -8.61 -10.74 -12.01
N GLY A 29 -9.17 -10.97 -10.83
CA GLY A 29 -8.63 -11.87 -9.80
C GLY A 29 -7.52 -11.22 -8.98
N GLU A 30 -6.53 -12.01 -8.58
CA GLU A 30 -5.39 -11.54 -7.80
C GLU A 30 -4.52 -10.60 -8.63
N LEU A 31 -4.25 -9.41 -8.09
CA LEU A 31 -3.45 -8.37 -8.69
C LEU A 31 -2.23 -8.10 -7.82
N HIS A 32 -1.06 -8.28 -8.42
CA HIS A 32 0.23 -8.01 -7.80
C HIS A 32 0.97 -6.96 -8.63
N PHE A 33 1.20 -5.78 -8.05
CA PHE A 33 1.91 -4.70 -8.76
C PHE A 33 2.69 -3.83 -7.78
N THR A 34 3.62 -3.03 -8.33
CA THR A 34 4.40 -2.09 -7.52
C THR A 34 3.89 -0.68 -7.71
N ALA A 35 3.96 0.11 -6.64
CA ALA A 35 3.55 1.50 -6.64
C ALA A 35 4.35 2.31 -5.63
N ARG A 36 4.35 3.63 -5.79
CA ARG A 36 4.94 4.55 -4.81
C ARG A 36 3.87 5.16 -3.93
N VAL A 37 4.13 5.22 -2.62
CA VAL A 37 3.22 5.84 -1.67
C VAL A 37 3.17 7.35 -1.90
N VAL A 38 1.99 7.90 -2.11
CA VAL A 38 1.77 9.35 -2.18
C VAL A 38 1.51 9.90 -0.77
N GLY A 39 0.77 9.14 0.04
CA GLY A 39 0.43 9.47 1.41
C GLY A 39 -0.84 8.75 1.89
N PRO A 40 -1.35 9.07 3.08
CA PRO A 40 -2.60 8.49 3.57
C PRO A 40 -3.81 9.01 2.78
N SER A 41 -4.77 8.12 2.49
CA SER A 41 -6.08 8.50 1.94
C SER A 41 -7.17 8.49 3.01
N SER A 42 -7.13 7.54 3.94
CA SER A 42 -8.03 7.39 5.10
C SER A 42 -7.28 6.67 6.23
N GLU A 43 -7.92 6.40 7.38
CA GLU A 43 -7.29 5.71 8.53
C GLU A 43 -6.74 4.29 8.24
N SER A 44 -7.22 3.64 7.18
CA SER A 44 -6.76 2.30 6.77
C SER A 44 -6.38 2.19 5.30
N HIS A 45 -6.38 3.30 4.56
CA HIS A 45 -6.12 3.32 3.13
C HIS A 45 -4.95 4.23 2.78
N LEU A 46 -4.09 3.75 1.89
CA LEU A 46 -2.99 4.50 1.30
C LEU A 46 -3.38 4.99 -0.08
N ARG A 47 -2.94 6.20 -0.39
CA ARG A 47 -2.89 6.68 -1.76
C ARG A 47 -1.55 6.26 -2.35
N ILE A 48 -1.61 5.50 -3.42
CA ILE A 48 -0.44 5.01 -4.16
C ILE A 48 -0.45 5.58 -5.59
N ARG A 49 0.72 5.67 -6.21
CA ARG A 49 0.91 6.03 -7.61
C ARG A 49 1.64 4.90 -8.33
N THR A 50 1.03 4.34 -9.36
CA THR A 50 1.64 3.30 -10.22
C THR A 50 2.66 3.93 -11.18
N ASP A 51 3.43 3.09 -11.86
CA ASP A 51 4.45 3.54 -12.83
C ASP A 51 3.84 4.34 -13.99
N ASP A 52 2.66 3.93 -14.48
CA ASP A 52 1.89 4.64 -15.51
C ASP A 52 1.29 5.98 -15.05
N GLY A 53 1.55 6.41 -13.81
CA GLY A 53 1.11 7.68 -13.26
C GLY A 53 -0.33 7.69 -12.73
N LEU A 54 -1.01 6.54 -12.72
CA LEU A 54 -2.34 6.40 -12.14
C LEU A 54 -2.28 6.41 -10.61
N VAL A 55 -3.31 6.97 -9.98
CA VAL A 55 -3.39 7.11 -8.52
C VAL A 55 -4.59 6.33 -8.00
N PHE A 56 -4.33 5.43 -7.05
CA PHE A 56 -5.35 4.57 -6.45
C PHE A 56 -5.35 4.68 -4.93
N ALA A 57 -6.50 4.39 -4.33
CA ALA A 57 -6.61 4.18 -2.89
C ALA A 57 -6.69 2.67 -2.62
N VAL A 58 -5.74 2.13 -1.87
CA VAL A 58 -5.66 0.71 -1.53
C VAL A 58 -5.57 0.53 -0.02
N PRO A 59 -6.06 -0.58 0.54
CA PRO A 59 -5.88 -0.85 1.96
C PRO A 59 -4.40 -0.97 2.30
N ALA A 60 -3.99 -0.38 3.41
CA ALA A 60 -2.62 -0.48 3.90
C ALA A 60 -2.24 -1.95 4.21
N ALA A 61 -3.24 -2.78 4.56
CA ALA A 61 -3.06 -4.21 4.81
C ALA A 61 -2.61 -5.01 3.57
N ASP A 62 -2.96 -4.54 2.37
CA ASP A 62 -2.59 -5.15 1.10
C ASP A 62 -1.24 -4.63 0.56
N CYS A 63 -0.58 -3.75 1.32
CA CYS A 63 0.69 -3.12 0.93
C CYS A 63 1.87 -3.66 1.74
N ARG A 64 2.99 -3.88 1.07
CA ARG A 64 4.28 -4.20 1.70
C ARG A 64 5.38 -3.33 1.12
N ILE A 65 6.19 -2.69 1.97
CA ILE A 65 7.37 -1.94 1.52
C ILE A 65 8.41 -2.93 0.94
N ILE A 66 8.87 -2.66 -0.28
CA ILE A 66 9.84 -3.50 -1.00
C ILE A 66 11.17 -2.78 -1.31
N ALA A 67 11.24 -1.46 -1.10
CA ALA A 67 12.52 -0.74 -1.09
C ALA A 67 12.54 0.23 0.09
N GLY A 68 13.47 -0.02 1.00
CA GLY A 68 13.61 0.68 2.27
C GLY A 68 14.94 0.38 2.93
N GLU A 69 16.04 0.44 2.17
CA GLU A 69 17.35 0.73 2.76
C GLU A 69 17.73 2.14 2.32
N PRO A 70 17.82 3.11 3.25
CA PRO A 70 18.48 4.36 2.93
C PRO A 70 19.96 4.06 2.67
N ILE A 71 20.42 4.38 1.46
CA ILE A 71 21.85 4.62 1.18
C ILE A 71 22.32 5.88 1.87
#